data_AF-A0A7C4X9J1-F1
#
_entry.id   AF-A0A7C4X9J1-F1
#
_cell.length_a   1.000
_cell.length_b   1.000
_cell.length_c   1.000
_cell.angle_alpha   90.00
_cell.angle_beta   90.00
_cell.angle_gamma   90.00
#
_symmetry.space_group_name_H-M   'P 1'
#
loop_
_entity.id
_entity.type
_entity.pdbx_description
1 polymer ?
#
loop_
_entity_poly.entity_id
_entity_poly.type
_entity_poly.pdbx_seq_one_letter_code
_entity_poly.pdbx_strand_id
1 'polypeptide(L)' 'NRDLNTMTVDLNTTSRLAELVEDRHQLVSESGIKTRQDVRKLVHIGVGAVLIGETLCASYSIEDKFRELFEPER' A
#
# COMPACT_ATOMS: atom_id res chain seq x y z
N ASN A 1 4.29 1.75 -7.37
CA ASN A 1 5.47 1.16 -6.67
C ASN A 1 6.20 0.07 -7.43
N ARG A 2 5.58 -0.62 -8.39
CA ARG A 2 6.26 -1.59 -9.25
C ARG A 2 6.80 -0.92 -10.51
N ASP A 3 8.06 -1.14 -10.81
CA ASP A 3 8.64 -0.84 -12.12
C ASP A 3 8.26 -1.96 -13.09
N LEU A 4 7.69 -1.62 -14.25
CA LEU A 4 7.21 -2.63 -15.21
C LEU A 4 8.31 -3.18 -16.15
N ASN A 5 9.48 -2.54 -16.22
CA ASN A 5 10.62 -3.02 -17.00
C ASN A 5 11.44 -4.04 -16.22
N THR A 6 11.60 -3.81 -14.90
CA THR A 6 12.44 -4.65 -14.03
C THR A 6 11.63 -5.52 -13.06
N MET A 7 10.32 -5.27 -12.93
CA MET A 7 9.43 -5.87 -11.94
C MET A 7 9.82 -5.61 -10.48
N THR A 8 10.82 -4.76 -10.24
CA THR A 8 11.26 -4.35 -8.90
C THR A 8 10.16 -3.55 -8.21
N VAL A 9 9.99 -3.77 -6.91
CA VAL A 9 8.97 -3.08 -6.10
C VAL A 9 9.65 -2.23 -5.03
N ASP A 10 9.33 -0.93 -5.02
CA ASP A 10 9.80 0.03 -4.03
C ASP A 10 8.64 0.92 -3.56
N LEU A 11 8.19 0.72 -2.31
CA LEU A 11 7.14 1.54 -1.69
C LEU A 11 7.53 3.01 -1.50
N ASN A 12 8.83 3.35 -1.56
CA ASN A 12 9.26 4.76 -1.53
C ASN A 12 8.89 5.49 -2.82
N THR A 13 8.52 4.78 -3.89
CA THR A 13 8.05 5.41 -5.13
C THR A 13 6.84 6.30 -4.88
N THR A 14 5.83 5.81 -4.15
CA THR A 14 4.68 6.64 -3.75
C THR A 14 5.12 7.85 -2.91
N SER A 15 6.06 7.69 -1.98
CA SER A 15 6.54 8.82 -1.16
C SER A 15 7.15 9.93 -2.01
N ARG A 16 8.02 9.58 -2.97
CA ARG A 16 8.67 10.54 -3.88
C ARG A 16 7.65 11.25 -4.76
N LEU A 17 6.66 10.53 -5.28
CA LEU A 17 5.64 11.10 -6.17
C LEU A 17 4.61 11.95 -5.42
N ALA A 18 4.31 11.63 -4.16
CA ALA A 18 3.39 12.40 -3.34
C ALA A 18 3.87 13.83 -3.04
N GLU A 19 5.16 14.13 -3.20
CA GLU A 19 5.71 15.49 -3.09
C GLU A 19 5.32 16.38 -4.28
N LEU A 20 4.90 15.78 -5.41
CA LEU A 20 4.53 16.50 -6.63
C LEU A 20 3.03 16.78 -6.74
N VAL A 21 2.24 16.37 -5.73
CA VAL A 21 0.78 16.45 -5.73
C VAL A 21 0.32 17.32 -4.58
N GLU A 22 -0.52 18.31 -4.87
CA GLU A 22 -1.03 19.27 -3.89
C GLU A 22 -1.97 18.59 -2.88
N ASP A 23 -2.92 17.79 -3.36
CA ASP A 23 -3.86 17.03 -2.53
C ASP A 23 -3.52 15.53 -2.53
N ARG A 24 -2.73 15.12 -1.54
CA ARG A 24 -2.31 13.72 -1.37
C ARG A 24 -3.46 12.77 -1.06
N HIS A 25 -4.60 13.28 -0.58
CA HIS A 25 -5.76 12.43 -0.26
C HIS A 25 -6.40 11.83 -1.52
N GLN A 26 -6.13 12.40 -2.71
CA GLN A 26 -6.59 11.83 -3.99
C GLN A 26 -5.71 10.68 -4.49
N LEU A 27 -4.56 10.43 -3.83
CA LEU A 27 -3.63 9.39 -4.25
C LEU A 27 -4.12 7.99 -3.86
N VAL A 28 -4.01 7.07 -4.81
CA VAL A 28 -4.11 5.63 -4.60
C VAL A 28 -2.71 5.03 -4.73
N SER A 29 -2.19 4.42 -3.66
CA SER A 29 -0.92 3.71 -3.74
C SER A 29 -1.12 2.26 -4.14
N GLU A 30 -0.35 1.79 -5.12
CA GLU A 30 -0.48 0.45 -5.68
C GLU A 30 0.82 -0.34 -5.66
N SER A 31 0.68 -1.66 -5.57
CA SER A 31 1.76 -2.66 -5.55
C SER A 31 2.66 -2.62 -4.31
N GLY A 32 3.06 -3.81 -3.84
CA GLY A 32 4.09 -3.96 -2.79
C GLY A 32 3.60 -3.88 -1.35
N ILE A 33 2.29 -3.73 -1.13
CA ILE A 33 1.70 -3.65 0.22
C ILE A 33 1.45 -5.06 0.72
N LYS A 34 2.19 -5.50 1.73
CA LYS A 34 2.17 -6.89 2.22
C LYS A 34 1.80 -7.00 3.70
N THR A 35 2.06 -5.95 4.46
CA THR A 35 1.97 -5.94 5.92
C THR A 35 1.26 -4.68 6.41
N ARG A 36 0.81 -4.71 7.67
CA ARG A 36 0.28 -3.54 8.37
C ARG A 36 1.25 -2.36 8.41
N GLN A 37 2.55 -2.64 8.49
CA GLN A 37 3.57 -1.61 8.49
C GLN A 37 3.63 -0.85 7.15
N ASP A 38 3.42 -1.54 6.03
CA ASP A 38 3.33 -0.92 4.71
C ASP A 38 2.11 0.02 4.64
N VAL A 39 0.96 -0.42 5.14
CA VAL A 39 -0.26 0.40 5.21
C VAL A 39 -0.01 1.64 6.08
N ARG A 40 0.57 1.47 7.28
CA ARG A 40 0.90 2.60 8.18
C ARG A 40 1.83 3.60 7.53
N LYS A 41 2.83 3.13 6.79
CA LYS A 41 3.76 4.00 6.05
C LYS A 41 3.01 4.86 5.02
N LEU A 42 2.08 4.26 4.28
CA LEU A 42 1.27 4.95 3.28
C LEU A 42 0.30 5.96 3.91
N VAL A 43 -0.34 5.59 5.03
CA VAL A 43 -1.17 6.50 5.83
C VAL A 43 -0.34 7.71 6.29
N HIS A 44 0.89 7.51 6.74
CA HIS A 44 1.78 8.59 7.17
C HIS A 44 2.19 9.53 6.02
N ILE A 45 2.29 9.02 4.79
CA ILE A 45 2.52 9.83 3.58
C ILE A 45 1.29 10.71 3.26
N GLY A 46 0.10 10.28 3.69
CA GLY A 46 -1.17 10.97 3.48
C GLY A 46 -1.93 10.50 2.25
N VAL A 47 -1.68 9.28 1.75
CA VAL A 47 -2.49 8.73 0.64
C VAL A 47 -3.89 8.41 1.13
N GLY A 48 -4.90 8.69 0.31
CA GLY A 48 -6.30 8.42 0.67
C GLY A 48 -6.71 6.96 0.46
N ALA A 49 -6.05 6.23 -0.45
CA ALA A 49 -6.41 4.86 -0.77
C ALA A 49 -5.21 3.98 -1.11
N VAL A 50 -5.44 2.66 -1.04
CA VAL A 50 -4.49 1.64 -1.46
C VAL A 50 -5.17 0.57 -2.31
N LEU A 51 -4.46 0.03 -3.30
CA LEU A 51 -4.91 -1.11 -4.10
C LEU A 51 -4.02 -2.33 -3.81
N ILE A 52 -4.64 -3.39 -3.30
CA ILE A 52 -3.96 -4.61 -2.87
C ILE A 52 -4.57 -5.81 -3.58
N GLY A 53 -3.80 -6.44 -4.46
CA GLY A 53 -4.20 -7.65 -5.18
C GLY A 53 -3.50 -8.90 -4.64
N GLU A 54 -2.26 -9.13 -5.09
CA GLU A 54 -1.44 -10.31 -4.79
C GLU A 54 -1.50 -10.76 -3.33
N THR A 55 -1.31 -9.85 -2.37
CA THR A 55 -1.31 -10.16 -0.93
C THR A 55 -2.66 -10.68 -0.42
N LEU A 56 -3.77 -10.14 -0.90
CA LEU A 56 -5.10 -10.62 -0.52
C LEU A 56 -5.42 -11.93 -1.24
N CYS A 57 -5.22 -11.98 -2.56
CA CYS A 57 -5.56 -13.13 -3.38
C CYS A 57 -4.71 -14.39 -3.06
N ALA A 58 -3.47 -14.20 -2.61
CA ALA A 58 -2.59 -15.31 -2.22
C ALA A 58 -2.79 -15.76 -0.77
N SER A 59 -3.62 -15.07 0.02
CA SER A 59 -3.90 -15.43 1.40
C SER A 59 -4.86 -16.61 1.48
N TYR A 60 -4.74 -17.42 2.54
CA TYR A 60 -5.68 -18.51 2.81
C TYR A 60 -7.09 -17.99 3.16
N SER A 61 -7.15 -16.84 3.82
CA SER A 61 -8.38 -16.16 4.23
C SER A 61 -8.21 -14.66 3.96
N ILE A 62 -8.99 -14.16 3.00
CA ILE A 62 -9.00 -12.73 2.65
C ILE A 62 -9.41 -11.89 3.86
N GLU A 63 -10.39 -12.36 4.63
CA GLU A 63 -10.87 -11.69 5.84
C GLU A 63 -9.74 -11.54 6.86
N ASP A 64 -9.07 -12.63 7.23
CA ASP A 64 -8.00 -12.58 8.22
C ASP A 64 -6.83 -11.72 7.76
N LYS A 65 -6.48 -11.81 6.47
CA LYS A 65 -5.42 -10.95 5.92
C LYS A 65 -5.81 -9.48 5.90
N PHE A 66 -7.08 -9.17 5.60
CA PHE A 66 -7.58 -7.81 5.69
C PHE A 66 -7.52 -7.28 7.12
N ARG A 67 -7.93 -8.09 8.11
CA ARG A 67 -7.81 -7.73 9.53
C ARG A 67 -6.38 -7.44 9.93
N GLU A 68 -5.44 -8.30 9.55
CA GLU A 68 -4.00 -8.08 9.79
C GLU A 68 -3.53 -6.72 9.25
N LEU A 69 -3.99 -6.33 8.06
CA LEU A 69 -3.55 -5.10 7.41
C LEU A 69 -4.17 -3.82 7.99
N PHE A 70 -5.42 -3.87 8.46
CA PHE A 70 -6.20 -2.65 8.78
C PHE A 70 -6.70 -2.57 10.23
N GLU A 71 -6.92 -3.69 10.91
CA GLU A 71 -7.44 -3.68 12.28
C GLU A 71 -6.33 -3.43 13.32
N PRO A 72 -6.65 -2.80 14.47
CA PRO A 72 -5.74 -2.73 15.60
C PRO A 72 -5.51 -4.11 16.25
N GLU A 73 -4.25 -4.41 16.59
CA GLU A 73 -3.92 -5.52 17.47
C GLU A 73 -4.62 -5.31 18.81
N ARG A 74 -5.32 -6.35 19.29
CA ARG A 74 -6.02 -6.35 20.59
C ARG A 74 -5.06 -6.47 21.75
#